data_AF-A0A2T4NNK6-F1
#
_entry.id   AF-A0A2T4NNK6-F1
#
_cell.length_a   1.000
_cell.length_b   1.000
_cell.length_c   1.000
_cell.angle_alpha   90.00
_cell.angle_beta   90.00
_cell.angle_gamma   90.00
#
_symmetry.space_group_name_H-M   'P 1'
#
loop_
_entity.id
_entity.type
_entity.pdbx_description
1 polymer ?
#
loop_
_entity_poly.entity_id
_entity_poly.type
_entity_poly.pdbx_seq_one_letter_code
_entity_poly.pdbx_strand_id
1 'polypeptide(L)'
;MTAPRTTPADRPPLGLRERKKIKTRQAIRTATYALIEEQGYDATTIEQIADRAEVSPSTVFRYFPTKEDIVVTDEWDPVMMAELRSRPRDESWADVLRHVMRTALDLSLAEEPEVTRLRTRLGVEVPAVRARMTESMAATGRLLREALAERSGLDPDSLELRVFAMSVMGGLMEASHYWAETGHRDDIRDLVDRALDVLEHGLPSGNP
;
A
#
# COMPACT_ATOMS: atom_id res chain seq x y z
N MET A 1 -5.26 11.08 -44.07
CA MET A 1 -5.21 9.65 -43.70
C MET A 1 -5.12 9.59 -42.19
N THR A 2 -6.25 9.35 -41.53
CA THR A 2 -6.41 9.48 -40.07
C THR A 2 -6.25 8.10 -39.44
N ALA A 3 -5.26 7.93 -38.56
CA ALA A 3 -5.04 6.69 -37.82
C ALA A 3 -6.21 6.43 -36.84
N PRO A 4 -6.65 5.17 -36.67
CA PRO A 4 -7.74 4.85 -35.77
C PRO A 4 -7.28 5.00 -34.30
N ARG A 5 -8.10 5.72 -33.52
CA ARG A 5 -7.93 5.90 -32.07
C ARG A 5 -8.34 4.59 -31.40
N THR A 6 -7.41 3.90 -30.75
CA THR A 6 -7.69 2.71 -29.95
C THR A 6 -8.44 3.12 -28.69
N THR A 7 -9.70 2.72 -28.59
CA THR A 7 -10.56 2.94 -27.42
C THR A 7 -10.04 2.10 -26.24
N PRO A 8 -10.15 2.55 -24.96
CA PRO A 8 -9.62 1.83 -23.79
C PRO A 8 -10.27 0.45 -23.48
N ALA A 9 -11.19 -0.01 -24.32
CA ALA A 9 -12.02 -1.20 -24.08
C ALA A 9 -11.42 -2.53 -24.57
N ASP A 10 -10.19 -2.52 -25.11
CA ASP A 10 -9.62 -3.68 -25.82
C ASP A 10 -8.45 -4.37 -25.08
N ARG A 11 -8.41 -4.27 -23.74
CA ARG A 11 -7.50 -5.13 -22.95
C ARG A 11 -8.05 -6.55 -22.96
N PRO A 12 -7.29 -7.57 -23.42
CA PRO A 12 -7.75 -8.93 -23.39
C PRO A 12 -8.06 -9.36 -21.94
N PRO A 13 -9.20 -10.02 -21.68
CA PRO A 13 -9.56 -10.48 -20.34
C PRO A 13 -8.43 -11.35 -19.77
N LEU A 14 -8.09 -11.13 -18.49
CA LEU A 14 -7.02 -11.86 -17.79
C LEU A 14 -7.08 -13.36 -18.10
N GLY A 15 -5.98 -13.91 -18.59
CA GLY A 15 -5.88 -15.34 -18.91
C GLY A 15 -6.17 -16.22 -17.69
N LEU A 16 -6.65 -17.44 -17.92
CA LEU A 16 -7.05 -18.38 -16.85
C LEU A 16 -5.95 -18.59 -15.79
N ARG A 17 -4.68 -18.52 -16.20
CA ARG A 17 -3.51 -18.62 -15.30
C ARG A 17 -3.41 -17.44 -14.35
N GLU A 18 -3.57 -16.21 -14.83
CA GLU A 18 -3.54 -15.00 -13.99
C GLU A 18 -4.73 -14.95 -13.04
N ARG A 19 -5.92 -15.34 -13.50
CA ARG A 19 -7.09 -15.45 -12.61
C ARG A 19 -6.89 -16.46 -11.49
N LYS A 20 -6.34 -17.65 -11.81
CA LYS A 20 -5.99 -18.67 -10.80
C LYS A 20 -4.94 -18.14 -9.83
N LYS A 21 -3.92 -17.42 -10.32
CA LYS A 21 -2.88 -16.80 -9.52
C LYS A 21 -3.45 -15.83 -8.47
N ILE A 22 -4.32 -14.90 -8.91
CA ILE A 22 -4.99 -13.93 -8.04
C ILE A 22 -5.86 -14.63 -7.01
N LYS A 23 -6.70 -15.60 -7.44
CA LYS A 23 -7.58 -16.35 -6.53
C LYS A 23 -6.80 -17.08 -5.46
N THR A 24 -5.69 -17.75 -5.80
CA THR A 24 -4.86 -18.43 -4.81
C THR A 24 -4.21 -17.46 -3.84
N ARG A 25 -3.73 -16.31 -4.34
CA ARG A 25 -3.14 -15.27 -3.48
C ARG A 25 -4.14 -14.72 -2.47
N GLN A 26 -5.36 -14.43 -2.93
CA GLN A 26 -6.46 -13.98 -2.07
C GLN A 26 -6.84 -15.05 -1.03
N ALA A 27 -6.97 -16.32 -1.42
CA ALA A 27 -7.29 -17.40 -0.49
C ALA A 27 -6.26 -17.52 0.65
N ILE A 28 -4.96 -17.43 0.34
CA ILE A 28 -3.89 -17.45 1.33
C ILE A 28 -4.01 -16.25 2.30
N ARG A 29 -4.28 -15.05 1.77
CA ARG A 29 -4.45 -13.83 2.60
C ARG A 29 -5.66 -13.95 3.53
N THR A 30 -6.82 -14.32 3.00
CA THR A 30 -8.04 -14.51 3.79
C THR A 30 -7.85 -15.54 4.90
N ALA A 31 -7.23 -16.68 4.58
CA ALA A 31 -6.89 -17.71 5.57
C ALA A 31 -5.95 -17.17 6.67
N THR A 32 -4.95 -16.38 6.27
CA THR A 32 -3.98 -15.80 7.19
C THR A 32 -4.62 -14.81 8.14
N TYR A 33 -5.42 -13.86 7.65
CA TYR A 33 -6.08 -12.87 8.49
C TYR A 33 -7.05 -13.50 9.49
N ALA A 34 -7.86 -14.46 9.04
CA ALA A 34 -8.77 -15.16 9.92
C ALA A 34 -8.03 -16.01 10.99
N LEU A 35 -6.92 -16.67 10.66
CA LEU A 35 -6.09 -17.37 11.67
C LEU A 35 -5.51 -16.40 12.69
N ILE A 36 -4.98 -15.26 12.23
CA ILE A 36 -4.40 -14.27 13.12
C ILE A 36 -5.46 -13.69 14.07
N GLU A 37 -6.69 -13.48 13.59
CA GLU A 37 -7.80 -13.04 14.45
C GLU A 37 -8.20 -14.10 15.48
N GLU A 38 -8.22 -15.38 15.10
CA GLU A 38 -8.65 -16.47 15.97
C GLU A 38 -7.64 -16.82 17.08
N GLN A 39 -6.34 -16.81 16.76
CA GLN A 39 -5.29 -17.35 17.64
C GLN A 39 -4.06 -16.44 17.79
N GLY A 40 -4.04 -15.28 17.13
CA GLY A 40 -2.92 -14.34 17.18
C GLY A 40 -1.83 -14.61 16.14
N TYR A 41 -0.97 -13.61 15.93
CA TYR A 41 0.06 -13.65 14.89
C TYR A 41 1.12 -14.73 15.14
N ASP A 42 1.66 -14.79 16.35
CA ASP A 42 2.76 -15.70 16.69
C ASP A 42 2.34 -17.17 16.67
N ALA A 43 1.11 -17.48 17.09
CA ALA A 43 0.57 -18.82 17.06
C ALA A 43 0.22 -19.31 15.64
N THR A 44 0.15 -18.41 14.66
CA THR A 44 -0.22 -18.72 13.28
C THR A 44 0.99 -19.18 12.46
N THR A 45 0.91 -20.41 11.96
CA THR A 45 1.95 -21.07 11.17
C THR A 45 1.62 -21.12 9.68
N ILE A 46 2.64 -21.27 8.83
CA ILE A 46 2.46 -21.39 7.37
C ILE A 46 1.69 -22.68 7.03
N GLU A 47 1.89 -23.74 7.81
CA GLU A 47 1.20 -25.02 7.66
C GLU A 47 -0.30 -24.87 7.89
N GLN A 48 -0.71 -24.18 8.96
CA GLN A 48 -2.12 -23.88 9.22
C GLN A 48 -2.73 -22.99 8.13
N ILE A 49 -1.99 -21.98 7.68
CA ILE A 49 -2.43 -21.10 6.58
C ILE A 49 -2.66 -21.92 5.30
N ALA A 50 -1.72 -22.81 4.98
CA ALA A 50 -1.78 -23.66 3.80
C ALA A 50 -2.99 -24.60 3.84
N ASP A 51 -3.21 -25.26 4.98
CA ASP A 51 -4.35 -26.14 5.21
C ASP A 51 -5.68 -25.39 5.07
N ARG A 52 -5.82 -24.24 5.73
CA ARG A 52 -7.01 -23.38 5.66
C ARG A 52 -7.28 -22.84 4.25
N ALA A 53 -6.23 -22.51 3.50
CA ALA A 53 -6.34 -22.01 2.14
C ALA A 53 -6.45 -23.13 1.08
N GLU A 54 -6.49 -24.40 1.50
CA GLU A 54 -6.54 -25.59 0.64
C GLU A 54 -5.38 -25.64 -0.39
N VAL A 55 -4.17 -25.31 0.06
CA VAL A 55 -2.94 -25.34 -0.75
C VAL A 55 -1.80 -26.02 0.00
N SER A 56 -0.70 -26.33 -0.70
CA SER A 56 0.51 -26.81 -0.05
C SER A 56 1.30 -25.67 0.63
N PRO A 57 2.07 -25.92 1.70
CA PRO A 57 3.01 -24.93 2.26
C PRO A 57 3.99 -24.39 1.22
N SER A 58 4.47 -25.25 0.31
CA SER A 58 5.30 -24.83 -0.82
C SER A 58 4.60 -23.87 -1.78
N THR A 59 3.27 -23.95 -1.89
CA THR A 59 2.47 -23.00 -2.65
C THR A 59 2.37 -21.66 -1.93
N VAL A 60 2.22 -21.65 -0.60
CA VAL A 60 2.28 -20.42 0.19
C VAL A 60 3.62 -19.72 -0.01
N PHE A 61 4.74 -20.42 0.23
CA PHE A 61 6.08 -19.85 0.06
C PHE A 61 6.37 -19.36 -1.36
N ARG A 62 5.80 -20.00 -2.39
CA ARG A 62 5.91 -19.54 -3.77
C ARG A 62 5.26 -18.17 -4.00
N TYR A 63 4.20 -17.86 -3.27
CA TYR A 63 3.49 -16.58 -3.38
C TYR A 63 3.99 -15.54 -2.38
N PHE A 64 4.41 -15.97 -1.20
CA PHE A 64 4.82 -15.13 -0.09
C PHE A 64 6.03 -15.77 0.60
N PRO A 65 7.24 -15.22 0.38
CA PRO A 65 8.47 -15.78 0.94
C PRO A 65 8.45 -15.89 2.48
N THR A 66 7.77 -14.96 3.15
CA THR A 66 7.64 -14.89 4.60
C THR A 66 6.19 -14.74 5.06
N LYS A 67 5.90 -14.97 6.35
CA LYS A 67 4.55 -14.75 6.91
C LYS A 67 4.21 -13.25 6.92
N GLU A 68 5.20 -12.42 7.17
CA GLU A 68 5.15 -10.97 7.11
C GLU A 68 4.76 -10.49 5.70
N ASP A 69 5.28 -11.11 4.64
CA ASP A 69 4.89 -10.77 3.26
C ASP A 69 3.39 -10.93 3.02
N ILE A 70 2.72 -11.89 3.66
CA ILE A 70 1.28 -12.10 3.50
C ILE A 70 0.50 -10.90 4.07
N VAL A 71 0.98 -10.33 5.18
CA VAL A 71 0.39 -9.17 5.87
C VAL A 71 0.73 -7.86 5.19
N VAL A 72 1.96 -7.74 4.67
CA VAL A 72 2.49 -6.47 4.16
C VAL A 72 2.19 -6.24 2.69
N THR A 73 1.93 -7.29 1.90
CA THR A 73 1.75 -7.15 0.44
C THR A 73 0.75 -6.06 0.09
N ASP A 74 1.24 -5.05 -0.63
CA ASP A 74 0.45 -4.10 -1.37
C ASP A 74 0.38 -4.54 -2.85
N GLU A 75 -0.81 -4.85 -3.34
CA GLU A 75 -1.02 -5.27 -4.73
C GLU A 75 -1.27 -4.07 -5.66
N TRP A 76 -1.37 -2.86 -5.11
CA TRP A 76 -1.89 -1.70 -5.81
C TRP A 76 -0.82 -0.73 -6.31
N ASP A 77 0.44 -0.93 -5.94
CA ASP A 77 1.58 -0.13 -6.40
C ASP A 77 1.57 0.10 -7.91
N PRO A 78 1.43 -0.93 -8.79
CA PRO A 78 1.42 -0.70 -10.24
C PRO A 78 0.24 0.15 -10.71
N VAL A 79 -0.92 0.04 -10.06
CA VAL A 79 -2.14 0.80 -10.40
C VAL A 79 -1.94 2.26 -10.02
N MET A 80 -1.50 2.51 -8.78
CA MET A 80 -1.21 3.85 -8.27
C MET A 80 -0.14 4.56 -9.12
N MET A 81 0.94 3.86 -9.48
CA MET A 81 1.99 4.44 -10.32
C MET A 81 1.52 4.71 -11.75
N ALA A 82 0.64 3.87 -12.31
CA ALA A 82 0.06 4.12 -13.62
C ALA A 82 -0.90 5.33 -13.61
N GLU A 83 -1.69 5.46 -12.54
CA GLU A 83 -2.59 6.59 -12.34
C GLU A 83 -1.81 7.90 -12.23
N LEU A 84 -0.77 7.94 -11.38
CA LEU A 84 0.11 9.10 -11.23
C LEU A 84 0.75 9.53 -12.56
N ARG A 85 1.20 8.57 -13.39
CA ARG A 85 1.74 8.87 -14.73
C ARG A 85 0.70 9.46 -15.68
N SER A 86 -0.57 9.10 -15.53
CA SER A 86 -1.66 9.58 -16.40
C SER A 86 -2.15 10.98 -16.08
N ARG A 87 -1.78 11.55 -14.93
CA ARG A 87 -2.21 12.88 -14.49
C ARG A 87 -1.59 14.03 -15.31
N PRO A 88 -2.25 15.19 -15.40
CA PRO A 88 -1.70 16.39 -16.03
C PRO A 88 -0.32 16.75 -15.48
N ARG A 89 0.58 17.25 -16.34
CA ARG A 89 1.98 17.56 -15.98
C ARG A 89 2.14 18.90 -15.27
N ASP A 90 1.15 19.77 -15.37
CA ASP A 90 1.09 21.14 -14.88
C ASP A 90 0.44 21.28 -13.50
N GLU A 91 0.09 20.17 -12.86
CA GLU A 91 -0.41 20.17 -11.49
C GLU A 91 0.65 20.58 -10.47
N SER A 92 0.19 21.25 -9.40
CA SER A 92 1.06 21.59 -8.28
C SER A 92 1.53 20.35 -7.53
N TRP A 93 2.69 20.44 -6.87
CA TRP A 93 3.20 19.35 -6.04
C TRP A 93 2.28 19.01 -4.86
N ALA A 94 1.56 20.00 -4.33
CA ALA A 94 0.57 19.81 -3.27
C ALA A 94 -0.62 18.97 -3.77
N ASP A 95 -1.12 19.24 -4.98
CA ASP A 95 -2.22 18.46 -5.57
C ASP A 95 -1.79 17.01 -5.84
N VAL A 96 -0.56 16.82 -6.34
CA VAL A 96 0.03 15.49 -6.54
C VAL A 96 0.15 14.74 -5.21
N LEU A 97 0.66 15.39 -4.16
CA LEU A 97 0.80 14.82 -2.82
C LEU A 97 -0.57 14.38 -2.25
N ARG A 98 -1.55 15.28 -2.26
CA ARG A 98 -2.92 15.04 -1.77
C ARG A 98 -3.58 13.90 -2.51
N HIS A 99 -3.40 13.84 -3.82
CA HIS A 99 -3.93 12.74 -4.63
C HIS A 99 -3.25 11.40 -4.29
N VAL A 100 -1.92 11.33 -4.26
CA VAL A 100 -1.19 10.09 -3.97
C VAL A 100 -1.59 9.52 -2.61
N MET A 101 -1.64 10.36 -1.56
CA MET A 101 -2.01 9.88 -0.22
C MET A 101 -3.47 9.43 -0.15
N ARG A 102 -4.40 10.16 -0.78
CA ARG A 102 -5.83 9.77 -0.78
C ARG A 102 -6.10 8.51 -1.58
N THR A 103 -5.47 8.37 -2.75
CA THR A 103 -5.60 7.14 -3.56
C THR A 103 -5.00 5.95 -2.83
N ALA A 104 -3.81 6.09 -2.22
CA ALA A 104 -3.22 5.02 -1.40
C ALA A 104 -4.12 4.62 -0.24
N LEU A 105 -4.75 5.60 0.44
CA LEU A 105 -5.72 5.35 1.49
C LEU A 105 -6.97 4.63 0.95
N ASP A 106 -7.55 5.09 -0.16
CA ASP A 106 -8.75 4.50 -0.75
C ASP A 106 -8.50 3.05 -1.20
N LEU A 107 -7.33 2.77 -1.77
CA LEU A 107 -6.91 1.41 -2.12
C LEU A 107 -6.74 0.53 -0.88
N SER A 108 -6.22 1.09 0.20
CA SER A 108 -6.09 0.40 1.50
C SER A 108 -7.45 0.15 2.17
N LEU A 109 -8.42 1.04 1.96
CA LEU A 109 -9.80 0.94 2.48
C LEU A 109 -10.73 0.14 1.58
N ALA A 110 -10.33 -0.15 0.33
CA ALA A 110 -11.05 -1.08 -0.53
C ALA A 110 -10.91 -2.54 -0.05
N GLU A 111 -9.95 -2.82 0.84
CA GLU A 111 -9.92 -4.05 1.63
C GLU A 111 -11.02 -4.04 2.70
N GLU A 112 -11.38 -5.21 3.25
CA GLU A 112 -12.34 -5.26 4.36
C GLU A 112 -11.81 -4.44 5.55
N PRO A 113 -12.61 -3.56 6.19
CA PRO A 113 -12.14 -2.65 7.24
C PRO A 113 -11.39 -3.34 8.38
N GLU A 114 -11.81 -4.55 8.74
CA GLU A 114 -11.15 -5.36 9.78
C GLU A 114 -9.75 -5.82 9.37
N VAL A 115 -9.52 -6.12 8.08
CA VAL A 115 -8.19 -6.43 7.55
C VAL A 115 -7.27 -5.22 7.67
N THR A 116 -7.74 -4.02 7.31
CA THR A 116 -6.95 -2.79 7.42
C THR A 116 -6.61 -2.48 8.88
N ARG A 117 -7.56 -2.65 9.80
CA ARG A 117 -7.33 -2.51 11.25
C ARG A 117 -6.33 -3.53 11.77
N LEU A 118 -6.46 -4.79 11.36
CA LEU A 118 -5.54 -5.85 11.74
C LEU A 118 -4.12 -5.56 11.25
N ARG A 119 -3.95 -5.18 9.98
CA ARG A 119 -2.63 -4.87 9.40
C ARG A 119 -1.96 -3.70 10.13
N THR A 120 -2.70 -2.61 10.37
CA THR A 120 -2.18 -1.44 11.09
C THR A 120 -1.81 -1.79 12.53
N ARG A 121 -2.63 -2.59 13.24
CA ARG A 121 -2.31 -3.11 14.57
C ARG A 121 -1.05 -3.98 14.58
N LEU A 122 -0.93 -4.94 13.65
CA LEU A 122 0.26 -5.80 13.53
C LEU A 122 1.52 -4.98 13.21
N GLY A 123 1.40 -3.91 12.41
CA GLY A 123 2.49 -2.99 12.12
C GLY A 123 3.04 -2.26 13.35
N VAL A 124 2.19 -2.04 14.37
CA VAL A 124 2.60 -1.43 15.64
C VAL A 124 3.10 -2.49 16.63
N GLU A 125 2.37 -3.59 16.78
CA GLU A 125 2.59 -4.58 17.84
C GLU A 125 3.67 -5.62 17.52
N VAL A 126 3.87 -5.97 16.24
CA VAL A 126 4.75 -7.07 15.84
C VAL A 126 6.03 -6.52 15.16
N PRO A 127 7.21 -6.62 15.81
CA PRO A 127 8.44 -6.04 15.28
C PRO A 127 8.84 -6.54 13.88
N ALA A 128 8.60 -7.83 13.59
CA ALA A 128 8.92 -8.43 12.30
C ALA A 128 8.03 -7.86 11.18
N VAL A 129 6.73 -7.71 11.44
CA VAL A 129 5.78 -7.08 10.50
C VAL A 129 6.18 -5.63 10.28
N ARG A 130 6.46 -4.87 11.34
CA ARG A 130 6.90 -3.48 11.24
C ARG A 130 8.15 -3.32 10.37
N ALA A 131 9.18 -4.14 10.60
CA ALA A 131 10.40 -4.11 9.81
C ALA A 131 10.12 -4.41 8.33
N ARG A 132 9.26 -5.41 8.05
CA ARG A 132 8.89 -5.74 6.68
C ARG A 132 8.05 -4.64 6.02
N MET A 133 7.17 -3.97 6.76
CA MET A 133 6.43 -2.80 6.27
C MET A 133 7.37 -1.68 5.86
N THR A 134 8.36 -1.33 6.69
CA THR A 134 9.37 -0.32 6.35
C THR A 134 10.14 -0.67 5.09
N GLU A 135 10.53 -1.94 4.91
CA GLU A 135 11.21 -2.40 3.70
C GLU A 135 10.32 -2.30 2.46
N SER A 136 9.06 -2.72 2.57
CA SER A 136 8.06 -2.61 1.49
C SER A 136 7.85 -1.15 1.10
N MET A 137 7.71 -0.26 2.09
CA MET A 137 7.55 1.17 1.85
C MET A 137 8.77 1.77 1.14
N ALA A 138 9.98 1.35 1.50
CA ALA A 138 11.19 1.79 0.81
C ALA A 138 11.19 1.33 -0.66
N ALA A 139 10.61 0.17 -0.97
CA ALA A 139 10.42 -0.28 -2.34
C ALA A 139 9.37 0.55 -3.09
N THR A 140 8.19 0.77 -2.50
CA THR A 140 7.14 1.63 -3.06
C THR A 140 7.62 3.06 -3.28
N GLY A 141 8.39 3.61 -2.33
CA GLY A 141 9.02 4.92 -2.46
C GLY A 141 9.97 5.03 -3.66
N ARG A 142 10.66 3.94 -4.04
CA ARG A 142 11.46 3.93 -5.28
C ARG A 142 10.59 4.03 -6.53
N LEU A 143 9.49 3.29 -6.59
CA LEU A 143 8.53 3.35 -7.69
C LEU A 143 7.89 4.73 -7.81
N LEU A 144 7.54 5.34 -6.68
CA LEU A 144 7.00 6.70 -6.62
C LEU A 144 7.99 7.71 -7.20
N ARG A 145 9.27 7.65 -6.81
CA ARG A 145 10.32 8.53 -7.38
C ARG A 145 10.43 8.38 -8.89
N GLU A 146 10.40 7.16 -9.42
CA GLU A 146 10.46 6.92 -10.87
C GLU A 146 9.29 7.58 -11.60
N ALA A 147 8.06 7.38 -11.10
CA ALA A 147 6.88 8.01 -11.67
C ALA A 147 6.92 9.55 -11.58
N LEU A 148 7.47 10.10 -10.49
CA LEU A 148 7.62 11.55 -10.30
C LEU A 148 8.72 12.16 -11.18
N ALA A 149 9.81 11.43 -11.41
CA ALA A 149 10.87 11.84 -12.33
C ALA A 149 10.37 11.93 -13.77
N GLU A 150 9.60 10.94 -14.23
CA GLU A 150 8.97 10.96 -15.56
C GLU A 150 8.05 12.18 -15.78
N ARG A 151 7.43 12.68 -14.70
CA ARG A 151 6.54 13.85 -14.71
C ARG A 151 7.31 15.17 -14.71
N SER A 152 8.29 15.29 -13.82
CA SER A 152 9.02 16.54 -13.54
C SER A 152 10.24 16.78 -14.42
N GLY A 153 10.78 15.72 -15.04
CA GLY A 153 12.08 15.77 -15.72
C GLY A 153 13.28 15.86 -14.78
N LEU A 154 13.08 15.76 -13.46
CA LEU A 154 14.15 15.68 -12.48
C LEU A 154 14.81 14.29 -12.51
N ASP A 155 16.04 14.23 -12.00
CA ASP A 155 16.71 12.95 -11.74
C ASP A 155 15.93 12.18 -10.66
N PRO A 156 15.51 10.90 -10.89
CA PRO A 156 14.85 10.08 -9.86
C PRO A 156 15.69 9.94 -8.59
N ASP A 157 17.01 10.10 -8.67
CA ASP A 157 17.94 10.05 -7.54
C ASP A 157 18.26 11.40 -6.91
N SER A 158 17.65 12.49 -7.38
CA SER A 158 17.74 13.82 -6.75
C SER A 158 17.29 13.81 -5.28
N LEU A 159 17.89 14.68 -4.47
CA LEU A 159 17.54 14.81 -3.05
C LEU A 159 16.06 15.19 -2.90
N GLU A 160 15.58 16.08 -3.75
CA GLU A 160 14.22 16.60 -3.77
C GLU A 160 13.19 15.48 -3.95
N LEU A 161 13.38 14.60 -4.95
CA LEU A 161 12.46 13.47 -5.16
C LEU A 161 12.58 12.40 -4.07
N ARG A 162 13.78 12.17 -3.53
CA ARG A 162 13.99 11.24 -2.40
C ARG A 162 13.25 11.72 -1.15
N VAL A 163 13.41 13.00 -0.80
CA VAL A 163 12.73 13.61 0.35
C VAL A 163 11.22 13.60 0.12
N PHE A 164 10.75 14.08 -1.03
CA PHE A 164 9.31 14.13 -1.32
C PHE A 164 8.65 12.74 -1.21
N ALA A 165 9.22 11.73 -1.89
CA ALA A 165 8.66 10.39 -1.86
C ALA A 165 8.64 9.79 -0.44
N MET A 166 9.74 9.94 0.32
CA MET A 166 9.80 9.40 1.68
C MET A 166 8.93 10.19 2.67
N SER A 167 8.71 11.49 2.45
CA SER A 167 7.76 12.28 3.22
C SER A 167 6.33 11.80 3.01
N VAL A 168 5.93 11.48 1.77
CA VAL A 168 4.61 10.88 1.47
C VAL A 168 4.45 9.54 2.20
N MET A 169 5.43 8.65 2.03
CA MET A 169 5.40 7.33 2.65
C MET A 169 5.38 7.42 4.18
N GLY A 170 6.19 8.29 4.76
CA GLY A 170 6.25 8.55 6.20
C GLY A 170 4.92 9.09 6.73
N GLY A 171 4.31 10.06 6.04
CA GLY A 171 3.01 10.62 6.43
C GLY A 171 1.90 9.56 6.47
N LEU A 172 1.83 8.68 5.46
CA LEU A 172 0.85 7.59 5.44
C LEU A 172 1.09 6.56 6.55
N MET A 173 2.35 6.21 6.81
CA MET A 173 2.73 5.27 7.87
C MET A 173 2.41 5.83 9.25
N GLU A 174 2.79 7.07 9.55
CA GLU A 174 2.55 7.68 10.84
C GLU A 174 1.06 7.94 11.08
N ALA A 175 0.29 8.32 10.06
CA ALA A 175 -1.18 8.39 10.16
C ALA A 175 -1.77 7.02 10.52
N SER A 176 -1.27 5.94 9.90
CA SER A 176 -1.73 4.57 10.15
C SER A 176 -1.33 4.04 11.53
N HIS A 177 -0.10 4.32 11.97
CA HIS A 177 0.37 3.96 13.31
C HIS A 177 -0.39 4.71 14.39
N TYR A 178 -0.51 6.04 14.26
CA TYR A 178 -1.28 6.86 15.19
C TYR A 178 -2.73 6.38 15.30
N TRP A 179 -3.36 6.04 14.18
CA TRP A 179 -4.71 5.48 14.15
C TRP A 179 -4.80 4.16 14.94
N ALA A 180 -3.82 3.25 14.77
CA ALA A 180 -3.79 1.99 15.50
C ALA A 180 -3.50 2.18 17.00
N GLU A 181 -2.54 3.03 17.37
CA GLU A 181 -2.15 3.32 18.75
C GLU A 181 -3.28 4.00 19.54
N THR A 182 -4.14 4.77 18.87
CA THR A 182 -5.32 5.39 19.46
C THR A 182 -6.56 4.50 19.47
N GLY A 183 -6.42 3.24 19.03
CA GLY A 183 -7.49 2.23 19.03
C GLY A 183 -8.54 2.47 17.95
N HIS A 184 -8.13 3.00 16.80
CA HIS A 184 -8.94 3.20 15.60
C HIS A 184 -10.19 4.06 15.84
N ARG A 185 -10.11 5.00 16.80
CA ARG A 185 -11.24 5.84 17.24
C ARG A 185 -11.58 6.96 16.26
N ASP A 186 -10.56 7.57 15.68
CA ASP A 186 -10.70 8.66 14.71
C ASP A 186 -10.95 8.10 13.30
N ASP A 187 -11.44 8.94 12.38
CA ASP A 187 -11.48 8.60 10.96
C ASP A 187 -10.05 8.70 10.38
N ILE A 188 -9.58 7.62 9.78
CA ILE A 188 -8.27 7.58 9.12
C ILE A 188 -8.15 8.61 7.98
N ARG A 189 -9.26 8.98 7.34
CA ARG A 189 -9.28 10.03 6.30
C ARG A 189 -8.91 11.39 6.89
N ASP A 190 -9.45 11.71 8.06
CA ASP A 190 -9.14 12.96 8.77
C ASP A 190 -7.68 12.97 9.23
N LEU A 191 -7.15 11.82 9.68
CA LEU A 191 -5.75 11.69 10.07
C LEU A 191 -4.80 11.86 8.86
N VAL A 192 -5.15 11.31 7.71
CA VAL A 192 -4.40 11.48 6.46
C VAL A 192 -4.44 12.93 5.98
N ASP A 193 -5.59 13.60 6.05
CA ASP A 193 -5.70 15.02 5.71
C ASP A 193 -4.88 15.89 6.68
N ARG A 194 -4.86 15.58 7.98
CA ARG A 194 -3.96 16.26 8.95
C ARG A 194 -2.49 16.03 8.63
N ALA A 195 -2.09 14.83 8.25
CA ALA A 195 -0.71 14.52 7.86
C ALA A 195 -0.32 15.30 6.59
N LEU A 196 -1.22 15.38 5.61
CA LEU A 196 -1.05 16.20 4.41
C LEU A 196 -0.85 17.67 4.73
N ASP A 197 -1.67 18.24 5.61
CA ASP A 197 -1.55 19.64 6.01
C ASP A 197 -0.20 19.94 6.67
N VAL A 198 0.33 19.01 7.49
CA VAL A 198 1.66 19.12 8.10
C VAL A 198 2.77 19.04 7.04
N LEU A 199 2.64 18.15 6.04
CA LEU A 199 3.62 18.04 4.95
C LEU A 199 3.63 19.27 4.04
N GLU A 200 2.47 19.89 3.82
CA GLU A 200 2.31 21.04 2.93
C GLU A 200 2.70 22.36 3.60
N HIS A 201 2.33 22.55 4.86
CA HIS A 201 2.46 23.84 5.56
C HIS A 201 3.46 23.82 6.72
N GLY A 202 4.01 22.66 7.07
CA GLY A 202 4.82 22.46 8.26
C GLY A 202 3.97 22.33 9.53
N LEU A 203 4.64 22.34 10.68
CA LEU A 203 3.96 22.29 11.98
C LEU A 203 3.18 23.59 12.22
N PRO A 204 1.98 23.53 12.82
CA PRO A 204 1.21 24.72 13.16
C PRO A 204 2.05 25.65 14.04
N SER A 205 2.05 26.94 13.72
CA SER A 205 2.93 27.96 14.34
C SER A 205 2.49 28.38 15.75
N GLY A 206 1.65 27.61 16.43
CA GLY A 206 1.11 27.90 17.75
C GLY A 206 1.15 26.66 18.64
N ASN A 207 1.69 26.80 19.85
CA ASN A 207 1.61 25.77 20.89
C ASN A 207 0.13 25.50 21.22
N PRO A 208 -0.27 24.26 21.52
CA PRO A 208 -1.62 23.96 22.01
C PRO A 208 -1.94 24.69 23.32
#